data_AF-A0A835NN55-F1
#
_entry.id   AF-A0A835NN55-F1
#
_cell.length_a   1.000
_cell.length_b   1.000
_cell.length_c   1.000
_cell.angle_alpha   90.00
_cell.angle_beta   90.00
_cell.angle_gamma   90.00
#
_symmetry.space_group_name_H-M   'P 1'
#
loop_
_entity.id
_entity.type
_entity.pdbx_description
1 polymer ?
#
loop_
_entity_poly.entity_id
_entity_poly.type
_entity_poly.pdbx_seq_one_letter_code
_entity_poly.pdbx_strand_id
1 'polypeptide(L)'
;KFYYITLLRDPVSRYLSEWRHVQRGATWKTSLHMCDGRTPTPEELPSCYEGTDWSGCTLQEFMDCPYNLANNRQVRMLADLSLVGCYNMSFIPENKRAQILLESAKKNLKDMAFFGLTEFQRKTQYLFERTFNLKFIRPFMQYNSTRAGGVEVDNDTIRRIEELNDLDMQLYDYAKDLFQQRYQYKRQLERMEQRIKNREERLLHRSNEALPKEETDEQGRLPTEDYMSHIIEKWILVRSASCCCRVHEHTLACVQAQQDIVTHTFGWYQDVLVVARLSNLEKSSGNIKFYYITLLRDPVSRYLSEWRHVQRGATWKTSLHMCDGRTPTPEELPSCYEGTDWSGCTLQEFMDCPYNLANNRQVRMLADLSLVGCYNMSFIPENKRAQILLESAKKNLKDMAFFGLTEFQRKTQYLFERTFNLKFIRPFMQYNSTRAGGVEVDNDTIRRIEELNDLDMQLYDYAKDLFQQRYQYKRQLERMEQRIKNREERLLHRSNEALPKEETDEQGRLPTEDYMSHIIEKWASCITVELGGVVWKVRKQLWWQLLGSSESHTAAQILRPLSASGAATEALWRKPKAVPKVEWKD
;
A
#
# COMPACT_ATOMS: atom_id res chain seq x y z
N LYS A 1 2.16 12.71 13.72
CA LYS A 1 3.59 12.43 14.00
C LYS A 1 4.34 12.44 12.68
N PHE A 2 5.47 13.14 12.60
CA PHE A 2 6.32 13.18 11.42
C PHE A 2 7.46 12.17 11.58
N TYR A 3 7.77 11.43 10.52
CA TYR A 3 8.88 10.48 10.50
C TYR A 3 9.97 11.03 9.58
N TYR A 4 11.02 11.57 10.19
CA TYR A 4 12.17 12.08 9.44
C TYR A 4 13.05 10.92 8.99
N ILE A 5 13.48 10.99 7.73
CA ILE A 5 14.41 10.04 7.11
C ILE A 5 15.49 10.75 6.32
N THR A 6 16.67 10.16 6.20
CA THR A 6 17.77 10.72 5.41
C THR A 6 18.68 9.64 4.83
N LEU A 7 19.59 10.05 3.94
CA LEU A 7 20.68 9.22 3.41
C LEU A 7 22.01 9.92 3.67
N LEU A 8 23.01 9.15 4.11
CA LEU A 8 24.38 9.61 4.25
C LEU A 8 25.29 8.90 3.28
N ARG A 9 26.38 9.57 2.93
CA ARG A 9 27.44 9.08 2.07
C ARG A 9 28.79 9.38 2.70
N ASP A 10 29.73 8.48 2.45
CA ASP A 10 31.14 8.67 2.77
C ASP A 10 31.58 10.11 2.41
N PRO A 11 32.14 10.89 3.35
CA PRO A 11 32.35 12.32 3.16
C PRO A 11 33.24 12.66 1.97
N VAL A 12 34.33 11.91 1.74
CA VAL A 12 35.23 12.11 0.60
C VAL A 12 34.47 11.89 -0.72
N SER A 13 33.79 10.75 -0.83
CA SER A 13 32.98 10.41 -2.00
C SER A 13 31.83 11.40 -2.25
N ARG A 14 31.21 11.91 -1.17
CA ARG A 14 30.15 12.92 -1.24
C ARG A 14 30.71 14.25 -1.72
N TYR A 15 31.83 14.69 -1.15
CA TYR A 15 32.49 15.96 -1.46
C TYR A 15 32.91 16.03 -2.93
N LEU A 16 33.62 14.99 -3.42
CA LEU A 16 34.01 14.88 -4.83
C LEU A 16 32.80 14.84 -5.77
N SER A 17 31.73 14.18 -5.36
CA SER A 17 30.48 14.14 -6.13
C SER A 17 29.80 15.51 -6.23
N GLU A 18 29.89 16.32 -5.18
CA GLU A 18 29.34 17.68 -5.13
C GLU A 18 30.17 18.61 -6.01
N TRP A 19 31.50 18.57 -5.88
CA TRP A 19 32.42 19.29 -6.78
C TRP A 19 32.11 19.03 -8.25
N ARG A 20 31.98 17.76 -8.67
CA ARG A 20 31.64 17.41 -10.06
C ARG A 20 30.28 17.92 -10.52
N HIS A 21 29.35 18.17 -9.61
CA HIS A 21 28.04 18.73 -9.94
C HIS A 21 28.12 20.25 -10.06
N VAL A 22 28.85 20.90 -9.15
CA VAL A 22 29.13 22.35 -9.15
C VAL A 22 29.91 22.74 -10.40
N GLN A 23 30.94 21.97 -10.76
CA GLN A 23 31.70 22.13 -12.00
C GLN A 23 30.81 22.13 -13.26
N ARG A 24 29.61 21.53 -13.21
CA ARG A 24 28.62 21.48 -14.31
C ARG A 24 27.49 22.51 -14.17
N GLY A 25 27.61 23.46 -13.24
CA GLY A 25 26.67 24.57 -13.05
C GLY A 25 25.69 24.41 -11.88
N ALA A 26 25.83 23.41 -11.02
CA ALA A 26 25.00 23.33 -9.81
C ALA A 26 25.41 24.38 -8.77
N THR A 27 24.44 25.13 -8.25
CA THR A 27 24.68 26.17 -7.23
C THR A 27 23.78 26.05 -6.01
N TRP A 28 22.56 25.55 -6.19
CA TRP A 28 21.48 25.57 -5.18
C TRP A 28 21.24 26.97 -4.56
N LYS A 29 21.56 28.05 -5.29
CA LYS A 29 21.52 29.44 -4.81
C LYS A 29 20.14 29.94 -4.36
N THR A 30 19.06 29.25 -4.75
CA THR A 30 17.68 29.55 -4.31
C THR A 30 17.34 28.90 -2.96
N SER A 31 18.30 28.23 -2.30
CA SER A 31 18.11 27.65 -0.98
C SER A 31 17.90 28.76 0.06
N LEU A 32 16.83 28.64 0.85
CA LEU A 32 16.46 29.70 1.80
C LEU A 32 17.42 29.79 2.99
N HIS A 33 18.06 28.68 3.37
CA HIS A 33 18.92 28.61 4.56
C HIS A 33 18.23 29.17 5.82
N MET A 34 16.93 28.90 5.96
CA MET A 34 16.12 29.48 7.04
C MET A 34 16.57 28.97 8.41
N CYS A 35 16.86 29.89 9.31
CA CYS A 35 17.22 29.62 10.71
C CYS A 35 16.70 30.77 11.57
N ASP A 36 16.10 30.46 12.73
CA ASP A 36 15.44 31.44 13.60
C ASP A 36 14.48 32.39 12.89
N GLY A 37 13.75 31.85 11.89
CA GLY A 37 12.70 32.58 11.15
C GLY A 37 13.20 33.54 10.07
N ARG A 38 14.51 33.62 9.80
CA ARG A 38 15.08 34.47 8.74
C ARG A 38 16.07 33.73 7.84
N THR A 39 16.38 34.33 6.70
CA THR A 39 17.46 33.90 5.79
C THR A 39 18.77 34.62 6.16
N PRO A 40 19.94 33.99 5.97
CA PRO A 40 21.22 34.64 6.21
C PRO A 40 21.49 35.75 5.19
N THR A 41 22.26 36.77 5.59
CA THR A 41 22.72 37.82 4.67
C THR A 41 23.94 37.35 3.85
N PRO A 42 24.29 38.03 2.73
CA PRO A 42 25.51 37.72 1.98
C PRO A 42 26.80 37.86 2.80
N GLU A 43 26.80 38.68 3.86
CA GLU A 43 27.94 38.78 4.79
C GLU A 43 28.05 37.56 5.72
N GLU A 44 26.91 37.00 6.15
CA GLU A 44 26.88 35.79 6.98
C GLU A 44 27.17 34.52 6.16
N LEU A 45 26.83 34.53 4.86
CA LEU A 45 27.04 33.41 3.95
C LEU A 45 27.54 33.92 2.58
N PRO A 46 28.86 34.17 2.44
CA PRO A 46 29.46 34.61 1.18
C PRO A 46 29.41 33.55 0.07
N SER A 47 29.42 33.99 -1.19
CA SER A 47 29.42 33.11 -2.39
C SER A 47 30.83 32.80 -2.89
N CYS A 48 31.14 31.53 -3.20
CA CYS A 48 32.47 31.09 -3.70
C CYS A 48 32.75 31.43 -5.16
N TYR A 49 31.79 32.06 -5.82
CA TYR A 49 31.87 32.38 -7.23
C TYR A 49 31.24 33.75 -7.47
N GLU A 50 31.74 34.40 -8.51
CA GLU A 50 31.16 35.60 -9.09
C GLU A 50 30.22 35.23 -10.25
N GLY A 51 29.15 36.01 -10.45
CA GLY A 51 28.22 35.77 -11.56
C GLY A 51 27.13 34.74 -11.26
N THR A 52 26.79 33.91 -12.25
CA THR A 52 25.57 33.06 -12.21
C THR A 52 25.77 31.71 -11.53
N ASP A 53 26.96 31.14 -11.65
CA ASP A 53 27.34 29.82 -11.13
C ASP A 53 28.87 29.66 -11.04
N TRP A 54 29.30 28.49 -10.54
CA TRP A 54 30.70 28.11 -10.41
C TRP A 54 31.10 27.01 -11.42
N SER A 55 30.56 27.10 -12.64
CA SER A 55 30.87 26.14 -13.70
C SER A 55 32.35 26.18 -14.09
N GLY A 56 32.91 25.01 -14.42
CA GLY A 56 34.31 24.87 -14.78
C GLY A 56 35.31 24.86 -13.61
N CYS A 57 34.88 25.09 -12.35
CA CYS A 57 35.78 25.15 -11.20
C CYS A 57 36.64 23.88 -11.06
N THR A 58 37.93 24.08 -10.79
CA THR A 58 38.87 23.01 -10.48
C THR A 58 38.62 22.47 -9.07
N LEU A 59 39.15 21.28 -8.76
CA LEU A 59 39.04 20.71 -7.41
C LEU A 59 39.79 21.58 -6.39
N GLN A 60 40.93 22.14 -6.79
CA GLN A 60 41.74 23.02 -5.94
C GLN A 60 40.97 24.30 -5.58
N GLU A 61 40.43 25.02 -6.57
CA GLU A 61 39.59 26.21 -6.33
C GLU A 61 38.37 25.89 -5.45
N PHE A 62 37.78 24.70 -5.64
CA PHE A 62 36.66 24.24 -4.82
C PHE A 62 37.05 24.04 -3.35
N MET A 63 38.23 23.48 -3.09
CA MET A 63 38.76 23.23 -1.76
C MET A 63 39.27 24.50 -1.06
N ASP A 64 39.78 25.46 -1.84
CA ASP A 64 40.38 26.68 -1.32
C ASP A 64 39.35 27.74 -0.86
N CYS A 65 38.09 27.61 -1.28
CA CYS A 65 37.03 28.51 -0.82
C CYS A 65 36.67 28.24 0.67
N PRO A 66 36.91 29.19 1.61
CA PRO A 66 36.69 28.97 3.05
C PRO A 66 35.23 28.78 3.44
N TYR A 67 34.33 29.44 2.71
CA TYR A 67 32.89 29.46 2.95
C TYR A 67 32.14 28.48 2.03
N ASN A 68 32.84 27.50 1.44
CA ASN A 68 32.23 26.46 0.64
C ASN A 68 31.26 25.62 1.48
N LEU A 69 29.97 25.69 1.15
CA LEU A 69 28.91 24.92 1.81
C LEU A 69 29.07 23.40 1.62
N ALA A 70 29.92 22.93 0.71
CA ALA A 70 30.25 21.52 0.63
C ALA A 70 31.01 21.01 1.86
N ASN A 71 31.74 21.87 2.57
CA ASN A 71 32.47 21.50 3.80
C ASN A 71 31.47 21.15 4.92
N ASN A 72 31.66 20.00 5.56
CA ASN A 72 30.84 19.51 6.69
C ASN A 72 29.32 19.59 6.44
N ARG A 73 28.90 19.32 5.20
CA ARG A 73 27.52 19.50 4.73
C ARG A 73 26.55 18.60 5.49
N GLN A 74 26.91 17.34 5.76
CA GLN A 74 26.00 16.39 6.40
C GLN A 74 25.74 16.79 7.85
N VAL A 75 26.78 17.17 8.59
CA VAL A 75 26.65 17.71 9.96
C VAL A 75 25.81 18.98 9.97
N ARG A 76 26.14 19.97 9.13
CA ARG A 76 25.42 21.25 9.10
C ARG A 76 23.94 21.08 8.76
N MET A 77 23.58 20.15 7.88
CA MET A 77 22.19 19.93 7.47
C MET A 77 21.38 19.05 8.44
N LEU A 78 22.05 18.32 9.34
CA LEU A 78 21.38 17.48 10.34
C LEU A 78 21.34 18.12 11.72
N ALA A 79 22.26 19.04 12.01
CA ALA A 79 22.30 19.77 13.26
C ALA A 79 21.18 20.82 13.35
N ASP A 80 20.79 21.13 14.57
CA ASP A 80 20.02 22.33 14.89
C ASP A 80 20.97 23.54 14.93
N LEU A 81 20.91 24.37 13.89
CA LEU A 81 21.79 25.53 13.72
C LEU A 81 21.46 26.67 14.69
N SER A 82 20.26 26.72 15.28
CA SER A 82 19.91 27.74 16.28
C SER A 82 20.81 27.67 17.51
N LEU A 83 21.28 26.45 17.85
CA LEU A 83 22.20 26.20 18.97
C LEU A 83 23.55 26.91 18.84
N VAL A 84 23.90 27.36 17.63
CA VAL A 84 25.18 28.00 17.34
C VAL A 84 25.02 29.40 16.73
N GLY A 85 23.85 30.03 16.91
CA GLY A 85 23.58 31.36 16.36
C GLY A 85 23.45 31.34 14.83
N CYS A 86 22.87 30.28 14.27
CA CYS A 86 22.63 30.11 12.84
C CYS A 86 23.92 30.25 12.02
N TYR A 87 23.98 31.15 11.06
CA TYR A 87 25.14 31.37 10.17
C TYR A 87 26.12 32.43 10.70
N ASN A 88 25.86 33.02 11.88
CA ASN A 88 26.78 33.96 12.49
C ASN A 88 27.98 33.20 13.10
N MET A 89 29.10 33.20 12.38
CA MET A 89 30.33 32.52 12.79
C MET A 89 31.00 33.16 14.02
N SER A 90 30.71 34.42 14.33
CA SER A 90 31.25 35.14 15.49
C SER A 90 30.48 34.87 16.80
N PHE A 91 29.35 34.16 16.73
CA PHE A 91 28.51 33.93 17.91
C PHE A 91 29.19 33.08 18.99
N ILE A 92 29.94 32.05 18.59
CA ILE A 92 30.70 31.17 19.49
C ILE A 92 32.03 30.75 18.86
N PRO A 93 33.06 30.44 19.66
CA PRO A 93 34.35 29.97 19.15
C PRO A 93 34.20 28.71 18.29
N GLU A 94 34.97 28.62 17.21
CA GLU A 94 34.88 27.57 16.20
C GLU A 94 34.96 26.15 16.79
N ASN A 95 35.90 25.90 17.70
CA ASN A 95 36.03 24.60 18.37
C ASN A 95 34.76 24.21 19.14
N LYS A 96 34.12 25.19 19.79
CA LYS A 96 32.88 24.95 20.53
C LYS A 96 31.69 24.76 19.59
N ARG A 97 31.65 25.55 18.50
CA ARG A 97 30.67 25.44 17.42
C ARG A 97 30.68 24.05 16.79
N ALA A 98 31.86 23.58 16.43
CA ALA A 98 32.09 22.27 15.84
C ALA A 98 31.56 21.14 16.74
N GLN A 99 31.88 21.19 18.04
CA GLN A 99 31.40 20.22 19.03
C GLN A 99 29.87 20.21 19.14
N ILE A 100 29.22 21.38 19.23
CA ILE A 100 27.76 21.49 19.36
C ILE A 100 27.06 20.96 18.11
N LEU A 101 27.56 21.33 16.92
CA LEU A 101 26.99 20.87 15.64
C LEU A 101 27.09 19.35 15.51
N LEU A 102 28.25 18.76 15.83
CA LEU A 102 28.44 17.32 15.73
C LEU A 102 27.51 16.56 16.68
N GLU A 103 27.41 16.97 17.94
CA GLU A 103 26.53 16.32 18.92
C GLU A 103 25.05 16.48 18.56
N SER A 104 24.65 17.66 18.07
CA SER A 104 23.30 17.90 17.57
C SER A 104 22.97 17.00 16.38
N ALA A 105 23.88 16.91 15.40
CA ALA A 105 23.70 16.05 14.23
C ALA A 105 23.61 14.56 14.60
N LYS A 106 24.48 14.07 15.49
CA LYS A 106 24.44 12.68 15.98
C LYS A 106 23.12 12.38 16.68
N LYS A 107 22.67 13.27 17.57
CA LYS A 107 21.40 13.13 18.28
C LYS A 107 20.22 13.11 17.31
N ASN A 108 20.13 14.09 16.42
CA ASN A 108 19.03 14.19 15.45
C ASN A 108 19.00 12.96 14.54
N LEU A 109 20.15 12.53 14.02
CA LEU A 109 20.26 11.33 13.19
C LEU A 109 19.85 10.06 13.93
N LYS A 110 20.23 9.91 15.20
CA LYS A 110 19.83 8.79 16.05
C LYS A 110 18.32 8.77 16.28
N ASP A 111 17.72 9.93 16.51
CA ASP A 111 16.28 10.08 16.81
C ASP A 111 15.40 10.01 15.55
N MET A 112 15.98 10.12 14.35
CA MET A 112 15.27 9.86 13.10
C MET A 112 14.72 8.44 13.05
N ALA A 113 13.54 8.32 12.42
CA ALA A 113 12.86 7.05 12.24
C ALA A 113 13.75 6.06 11.45
N PHE A 114 14.44 6.57 10.42
CA PHE A 114 15.35 5.78 9.59
C PHE A 114 16.43 6.65 8.96
N PHE A 115 17.63 6.10 8.77
CA PHE A 115 18.59 6.63 7.83
C PHE A 115 19.30 5.49 7.09
N GLY A 116 19.74 5.78 5.86
CA GLY A 116 20.44 4.84 5.00
C GLY A 116 21.85 5.29 4.67
N LEU A 117 22.67 4.35 4.21
CA LEU A 117 24.03 4.61 3.73
C LEU A 117 24.13 4.23 2.25
N THR A 118 24.69 5.12 1.43
CA THR A 118 24.78 4.91 -0.02
C THR A 118 25.69 3.75 -0.43
N GLU A 119 26.67 3.40 0.41
CA GLU A 119 27.56 2.24 0.23
C GLU A 119 26.89 0.89 0.55
N PHE A 120 25.71 0.90 1.21
CA PHE A 120 25.01 -0.31 1.62
C PHE A 120 23.57 -0.35 1.10
N GLN A 121 23.36 -0.19 -0.20
CA GLN A 121 22.01 -0.09 -0.80
C GLN A 121 21.08 -1.25 -0.39
N ARG A 122 21.59 -2.48 -0.34
CA ARG A 122 20.85 -3.67 0.11
C ARG A 122 20.46 -3.64 1.59
N LYS A 123 21.38 -3.25 2.47
CA LYS A 123 21.10 -3.15 3.91
C LYS A 123 20.18 -1.97 4.20
N THR A 124 20.33 -0.87 3.45
CA THR A 124 19.48 0.33 3.48
C THR A 124 18.05 -0.05 3.12
N GLN A 125 17.87 -0.78 2.02
CA GLN A 125 16.58 -1.36 1.63
C GLN A 125 16.00 -2.20 2.77
N TYR A 126 16.75 -3.19 3.27
CA TYR A 126 16.29 -4.08 4.33
C TYR A 126 15.86 -3.33 5.60
N LEU A 127 16.68 -2.39 6.09
CA LEU A 127 16.37 -1.64 7.30
C LEU A 127 15.14 -0.73 7.09
N PHE A 128 15.02 -0.09 5.94
CA PHE A 128 13.85 0.75 5.63
C PHE A 128 12.57 -0.09 5.64
N GLU A 129 12.61 -1.24 4.96
CA GLU A 129 11.51 -2.21 4.92
C GLU A 129 11.09 -2.65 6.32
N ARG A 130 12.04 -2.89 7.23
CA ARG A 130 11.74 -3.32 8.60
C ARG A 130 11.35 -2.20 9.56
N THR A 131 11.81 -0.97 9.34
CA THR A 131 11.42 0.18 10.16
C THR A 131 9.96 0.55 9.92
N PHE A 132 9.53 0.58 8.65
CA PHE A 132 8.20 1.03 8.26
C PHE A 132 7.23 -0.09 7.92
N ASN A 133 7.68 -1.35 8.03
CA ASN A 133 6.96 -2.54 7.60
C ASN A 133 6.53 -2.46 6.12
N LEU A 134 7.48 -2.04 5.27
CA LEU A 134 7.35 -1.83 3.83
C LEU A 134 8.11 -2.90 3.05
N LYS A 135 7.85 -3.03 1.75
CA LYS A 135 8.68 -3.79 0.80
C LYS A 135 8.86 -3.03 -0.49
N PHE A 136 10.10 -2.91 -0.96
CA PHE A 136 10.36 -2.34 -2.27
C PHE A 136 10.07 -3.38 -3.36
N ILE A 137 9.42 -2.94 -4.44
CA ILE A 137 9.09 -3.79 -5.60
C ILE A 137 10.36 -4.30 -6.26
N ARG A 138 11.34 -3.40 -6.42
CA ARG A 138 12.62 -3.72 -7.02
C ARG A 138 13.72 -3.78 -5.97
N PRO A 139 14.59 -4.79 -6.06
CA PRO A 139 15.67 -4.97 -5.12
C PRO A 139 16.73 -3.88 -5.43
N PHE A 140 17.12 -3.07 -4.43
CA PHE A 140 18.09 -1.98 -4.59
C PHE A 140 19.42 -2.46 -5.15
N MET A 141 19.86 -1.89 -6.27
CA MET A 141 21.11 -2.26 -6.91
C MET A 141 22.25 -1.37 -6.42
N GLN A 142 23.39 -1.99 -6.10
CA GLN A 142 24.59 -1.26 -5.72
C GLN A 142 25.31 -0.81 -6.99
N TYR A 143 25.45 0.50 -7.18
CA TYR A 143 26.20 1.09 -8.28
C TYR A 143 27.44 1.78 -7.71
N ASN A 144 28.58 1.09 -7.76
CA ASN A 144 29.85 1.62 -7.25
C ASN A 144 30.59 2.48 -8.28
N SER A 145 30.29 2.32 -9.57
CA SER A 145 30.76 3.19 -10.67
C SER A 145 30.05 4.54 -10.61
N THR A 146 30.48 5.38 -9.67
CA THR A 146 29.96 6.73 -9.50
C THR A 146 30.92 7.75 -10.11
N ARG A 147 30.44 8.95 -10.45
CA ARG A 147 31.31 10.04 -10.94
C ARG A 147 32.42 10.42 -9.95
N ALA A 148 32.26 10.12 -8.66
CA ALA A 148 33.30 10.26 -7.64
C ALA A 148 34.32 9.11 -7.70
N GLY A 149 33.87 7.87 -7.94
CA GLY A 149 34.75 6.70 -8.07
C GLY A 149 35.57 6.67 -9.37
N GLY A 150 35.28 7.54 -10.33
CA GLY A 150 36.08 7.73 -11.56
C GLY A 150 37.03 8.93 -11.50
N VAL A 151 37.20 9.57 -10.33
CA VAL A 151 38.21 10.62 -10.15
C VAL A 151 39.46 9.97 -9.56
N GLU A 152 40.56 9.99 -10.30
CA GLU A 152 41.87 9.68 -9.75
C GLU A 152 42.33 10.89 -8.93
N VAL A 153 42.47 10.70 -7.62
CA VAL A 153 42.88 11.74 -6.67
C VAL A 153 44.05 11.17 -5.88
N ASP A 154 45.11 11.96 -5.69
CA ASP A 154 46.24 11.54 -4.87
C ASP A 154 45.87 11.47 -3.37
N ASN A 155 46.68 10.74 -2.60
CA ASN A 155 46.40 10.54 -1.17
C ASN A 155 46.48 11.84 -0.35
N ASP A 156 47.29 12.80 -0.77
CA ASP A 156 47.45 14.06 -0.04
C ASP A 156 46.21 14.95 -0.20
N THR A 157 45.62 14.98 -1.38
CA THR A 157 44.35 15.62 -1.67
C THR A 157 43.20 14.93 -0.94
N ILE A 158 43.21 13.59 -0.83
CA ILE A 158 42.22 12.87 -0.02
C ILE A 158 42.29 13.31 1.45
N ARG A 159 43.48 13.33 2.06
CA ARG A 159 43.65 13.80 3.44
C ARG A 159 43.17 15.24 3.62
N ARG A 160 43.46 16.10 2.64
CA ARG A 160 42.99 17.48 2.67
C ARG A 160 41.46 17.57 2.62
N ILE A 161 40.79 16.72 1.84
CA ILE A 161 39.33 16.63 1.81
C ILE A 161 38.78 16.12 3.14
N GLU A 162 39.44 15.14 3.77
CA GLU A 162 39.09 14.63 5.09
C GLU A 162 39.20 15.73 6.15
N GLU A 163 40.27 16.54 6.15
CA GLU A 163 40.44 17.69 7.04
C GLU A 163 39.32 18.73 6.87
N LEU A 164 38.97 19.09 5.63
CA LEU A 164 37.87 20.02 5.34
C LEU A 164 36.50 19.48 5.78
N ASN A 165 36.38 18.17 5.94
CA ASN A 165 35.14 17.46 6.28
C ASN A 165 35.27 16.67 7.58
N ASP A 166 36.14 17.08 8.51
CA ASP A 166 36.42 16.30 9.74
C ASP A 166 35.16 16.00 10.58
N LEU A 167 34.22 16.95 10.69
CA LEU A 167 32.97 16.71 11.40
C LEU A 167 32.08 15.70 10.66
N ASP A 168 32.03 15.79 9.33
CA ASP A 168 31.33 14.82 8.49
C ASP A 168 31.98 13.43 8.60
N MET A 169 33.31 13.32 8.72
CA MET A 169 34.03 12.06 8.98
C MET A 169 33.57 11.44 10.30
N GLN A 170 33.63 12.21 11.38
CA GLN A 170 33.20 11.76 12.71
C GLN A 170 31.70 11.39 12.76
N LEU A 171 30.84 12.14 12.07
CA LEU A 171 29.42 11.83 11.96
C LEU A 171 29.20 10.54 11.15
N TYR A 172 29.94 10.37 10.06
CA TYR A 172 29.79 9.21 9.19
C TYR A 172 30.22 7.92 9.88
N ASP A 173 31.33 7.93 10.62
CA ASP A 173 31.78 6.78 11.41
C ASP A 173 30.73 6.38 12.44
N TYR A 174 30.22 7.35 13.20
CA TYR A 174 29.11 7.14 14.13
C TYR A 174 27.87 6.57 13.44
N ALA A 175 27.49 7.14 12.29
CA ALA A 175 26.33 6.71 11.52
C ALA A 175 26.51 5.28 10.98
N LYS A 176 27.72 4.93 10.54
CA LYS A 176 28.08 3.62 10.02
C LYS A 176 27.95 2.55 11.09
N ASP A 177 28.47 2.79 12.28
CA ASP A 177 28.36 1.88 13.41
C ASP A 177 26.91 1.71 13.85
N LEU A 178 26.18 2.82 14.05
CA LEU A 178 24.78 2.80 14.45
C LEU A 178 23.91 2.06 13.41
N PHE A 179 24.16 2.29 12.12
CA PHE A 179 23.47 1.61 11.03
C PHE A 179 23.72 0.11 11.04
N GLN A 180 24.98 -0.31 11.22
CA GLN A 180 25.34 -1.73 11.29
C GLN A 180 24.71 -2.41 12.51
N GLN A 181 24.72 -1.76 13.68
CA GLN A 181 24.07 -2.26 14.89
C GLN A 181 22.56 -2.43 14.67
N ARG A 182 21.89 -1.41 14.10
CA ARG A 182 20.45 -1.50 13.75
C ARG A 182 20.17 -2.66 12.81
N TYR A 183 21.00 -2.85 11.79
CA TYR A 183 20.88 -3.93 10.82
C TYR A 183 21.00 -5.31 11.50
N GLN A 184 22.06 -5.50 12.29
CA GLN A 184 22.31 -6.75 13.00
C GLN A 184 21.18 -7.08 13.99
N TYR A 185 20.76 -6.10 14.80
CA TYR A 185 19.67 -6.25 15.76
C TYR A 185 18.37 -6.70 15.08
N LYS A 186 17.97 -6.02 13.99
CA LYS A 186 16.77 -6.41 13.23
C LYS A 186 16.89 -7.79 12.59
N ARG A 187 18.07 -8.19 12.12
CA ARG A 187 18.31 -9.54 11.57
C ARG A 187 18.24 -10.62 12.65
N GLN A 188 18.71 -10.34 13.87
CA GLN A 188 18.63 -11.27 15.00
C GLN A 188 17.18 -11.48 15.44
N LEU A 189 16.38 -10.41 15.52
CA LEU A 189 14.95 -10.49 15.82
C LEU A 189 14.20 -11.37 14.80
N GLU A 190 14.42 -11.15 13.50
CA GLU A 190 13.78 -11.95 12.44
C GLU A 190 14.15 -13.44 12.53
N ARG A 191 15.42 -13.75 12.84
CA ARG A 191 15.86 -15.14 13.08
C ARG A 191 15.19 -15.76 14.30
N MET A 192 14.98 -14.98 15.37
CA MET A 192 14.31 -15.44 16.58
C MET A 192 12.83 -15.73 16.31
N GLU A 193 12.14 -14.83 15.63
CA GLU A 193 10.74 -15.02 15.21
C GLU A 193 10.57 -16.28 14.35
N GLN A 194 11.49 -16.50 13.40
CA GLN A 194 11.45 -17.71 12.56
C GLN A 194 11.68 -18.98 13.39
N ARG A 195 12.57 -18.96 14.40
CA ARG A 195 12.78 -20.10 15.30
C ARG A 195 11.54 -20.42 16.12
N ILE A 196 10.84 -19.40 16.62
CA ILE A 196 9.58 -19.56 17.36
C ILE A 196 8.53 -20.19 16.45
N LYS A 197 8.35 -19.64 15.24
CA LYS A 197 7.42 -20.18 14.25
C LYS A 197 7.72 -21.64 13.89
N ASN A 198 8.99 -21.96 13.63
CA ASN A 198 9.41 -23.34 13.34
C ASN A 198 9.18 -24.28 14.54
N ARG A 199 9.30 -23.79 15.77
CA ARG A 199 9.03 -24.58 16.99
C ARG A 199 7.53 -24.84 17.12
N GLU A 200 6.70 -23.84 16.88
CA GLU A 200 5.23 -23.98 16.86
C GLU A 200 4.79 -24.97 15.77
N GLU A 201 5.33 -24.86 14.55
CA GLU A 201 5.06 -25.80 13.46
C GLU A 201 5.47 -27.25 13.81
N ARG A 202 6.60 -27.45 14.48
CA ARG A 202 7.02 -28.77 14.96
C ARG A 202 6.10 -29.33 16.05
N LEU A 203 5.60 -28.48 16.94
CA LEU A 203 4.63 -28.89 17.96
C LEU A 203 3.30 -29.31 17.32
N LEU A 204 2.84 -28.55 16.32
CA LEU A 204 1.67 -28.88 15.49
C LEU A 204 1.85 -30.20 14.71
N HIS A 205 3.04 -30.43 14.14
CA HIS A 205 3.32 -31.69 13.44
C HIS A 205 3.32 -32.88 14.39
N ARG A 206 3.94 -32.73 15.57
CA ARG A 206 3.99 -33.78 16.59
C ARG A 206 2.61 -34.08 17.20
N SER A 207 1.73 -33.09 17.33
CA SER A 207 0.34 -33.35 17.71
C SER A 207 -0.45 -34.08 16.61
N ASN A 208 -0.13 -33.83 15.34
CA ASN A 208 -0.77 -34.51 14.22
C ASN A 208 -0.26 -35.95 14.03
N GLU A 209 1.00 -36.24 14.33
CA GLU A 209 1.56 -37.61 14.31
C GLU A 209 1.12 -38.47 15.51
N ALA A 210 0.68 -37.85 16.61
CA ALA A 210 0.12 -38.57 17.77
C ALA A 210 -1.36 -38.99 17.56
N LEU A 211 -1.95 -38.71 16.40
CA LEU A 211 -3.24 -39.27 15.98
C LEU A 211 -2.98 -40.68 15.40
N PRO A 212 -3.67 -41.73 15.88
CA PRO A 212 -3.46 -43.08 15.37
C PRO A 212 -3.78 -43.13 13.87
N LYS A 213 -2.86 -43.70 13.08
CA LYS A 213 -3.08 -43.97 11.66
C LYS A 213 -4.22 -44.97 11.51
N GLU A 214 -5.17 -44.68 10.63
CA GLU A 214 -6.23 -45.61 10.25
C GLU A 214 -5.59 -46.90 9.70
N GLU A 215 -5.63 -47.98 10.47
CA GLU A 215 -5.55 -49.33 9.92
C GLU A 215 -6.92 -49.64 9.30
N THR A 216 -6.95 -49.73 7.97
CA THR A 216 -8.13 -50.17 7.22
C THR A 216 -8.28 -51.68 7.37
N ASP A 217 -9.36 -52.13 8.02
CA ASP A 217 -9.77 -53.53 8.03
C ASP A 217 -10.59 -53.88 6.77
N GLU A 218 -10.36 -55.07 6.22
CA GLU A 218 -10.77 -55.58 4.90
C GLU A 218 -12.26 -55.98 4.78
N GLN A 219 -13.14 -55.51 5.68
CA GLN A 219 -14.58 -55.83 5.62
C GLN A 219 -15.48 -54.60 5.70
N GLY A 220 -15.23 -53.58 4.88
CA GLY A 220 -16.25 -52.71 4.27
C GLY A 220 -17.45 -52.28 5.13
N ARG A 221 -17.25 -52.02 6.43
CA ARG A 221 -18.29 -51.56 7.35
C ARG A 221 -18.02 -50.10 7.66
N LEU A 222 -18.98 -49.23 7.32
CA LEU A 222 -18.97 -47.82 7.68
C LEU A 222 -18.73 -47.66 9.19
N PRO A 223 -17.87 -46.71 9.64
CA PRO A 223 -17.55 -46.58 11.05
C PRO A 223 -18.80 -46.12 11.82
N THR A 224 -19.01 -46.71 13.00
CA THR A 224 -20.11 -46.33 13.90
C THR A 224 -19.96 -44.88 14.38
N GLU A 225 -21.10 -44.23 14.67
CA GLU A 225 -21.24 -42.82 15.08
C GLU A 225 -20.26 -42.37 16.20
N ASP A 226 -19.85 -43.28 17.08
CA ASP A 226 -18.88 -43.00 18.17
C ASP A 226 -17.46 -42.70 17.68
N TYR A 227 -17.02 -43.28 16.55
CA TYR A 227 -15.68 -43.02 16.01
C TYR A 227 -15.58 -41.62 15.36
N MET A 228 -16.67 -41.15 14.75
CA MET A 228 -16.76 -39.81 14.16
C MET A 228 -16.85 -38.71 15.23
N SER A 229 -17.50 -39.00 16.37
CA SER A 229 -17.58 -38.06 17.50
C SER A 229 -16.21 -37.81 18.14
N HIS A 230 -15.37 -38.86 18.28
CA HIS A 230 -14.01 -38.76 18.80
C HIS A 230 -13.04 -37.98 17.87
N ILE A 231 -13.24 -38.06 16.55
CA ILE A 231 -12.44 -37.30 15.58
C ILE A 231 -12.85 -35.82 15.60
N ILE A 232 -14.14 -35.52 15.74
CA ILE A 232 -14.67 -34.15 15.78
C ILE A 232 -14.26 -33.45 17.10
N GLU A 233 -14.28 -34.12 18.25
CA GLU A 233 -13.82 -33.55 19.52
C GLU A 233 -12.32 -33.19 19.50
N LYS A 234 -11.46 -34.03 18.90
CA LYS A 234 -10.03 -33.72 18.73
C LYS A 234 -9.80 -32.61 17.70
N TRP A 235 -10.59 -32.53 16.63
CA TRP A 235 -10.53 -31.44 15.65
C TRP A 235 -10.94 -30.08 16.22
N ILE A 236 -11.93 -30.05 17.12
CA ILE A 236 -12.43 -28.83 17.76
C ILE A 236 -11.41 -28.31 18.80
N LEU A 237 -10.73 -29.20 19.55
CA LEU A 237 -9.70 -28.83 20.53
C LEU A 237 -8.41 -28.28 19.90
N VAL A 238 -8.01 -28.77 18.72
CA VAL A 238 -6.84 -28.21 17.99
C VAL A 238 -7.16 -26.84 17.38
N ARG A 239 -8.41 -26.61 16.97
CA ARG A 239 -8.85 -25.29 16.49
C ARG A 239 -8.99 -24.25 17.61
N SER A 240 -9.35 -24.64 18.83
CA SER A 240 -9.45 -23.71 19.95
C SER A 240 -8.08 -23.30 20.52
N ALA A 241 -7.05 -24.16 20.43
CA ALA A 241 -5.68 -23.80 20.81
C ALA A 241 -4.95 -22.92 19.76
N SER A 242 -5.31 -23.00 18.48
CA SER A 242 -4.77 -22.12 17.42
C SER A 242 -5.51 -20.78 17.28
N CYS A 243 -6.52 -20.50 18.11
CA CYS A 243 -7.35 -19.30 17.99
C CYS A 243 -6.96 -18.14 18.93
N CYS A 244 -5.86 -18.27 19.69
CA CYS A 244 -5.43 -17.20 20.61
C CYS A 244 -4.17 -16.41 20.18
N CYS A 245 -3.55 -16.72 19.04
CA CYS A 245 -2.47 -15.90 18.49
C CYS A 245 -2.64 -15.66 16.99
N ARG A 246 -2.74 -14.37 16.63
CA ARG A 246 -2.61 -13.81 15.27
C ARG A 246 -3.74 -14.10 14.27
N VAL A 247 -4.86 -13.42 14.50
CA VAL A 247 -5.72 -12.94 13.40
C VAL A 247 -5.69 -11.41 13.42
N HIS A 248 -4.60 -10.76 12.97
CA HIS A 248 -4.66 -9.33 12.59
C HIS A 248 -3.53 -8.75 11.71
N GLU A 249 -2.63 -9.53 11.11
CA GLU A 249 -1.44 -8.92 10.47
C GLU A 249 -1.09 -9.37 9.04
N HIS A 250 -1.92 -10.19 8.38
CA HIS A 250 -1.63 -10.66 7.03
C HIS A 250 -2.30 -9.86 5.89
N THR A 251 -3.16 -8.89 6.21
CA THR A 251 -3.83 -8.03 5.23
C THR A 251 -3.14 -6.68 4.99
N LEU A 252 -2.19 -6.27 5.82
CA LEU A 252 -1.57 -4.93 5.74
C LEU A 252 -0.37 -4.81 4.79
N ALA A 253 0.31 -5.92 4.45
CA ALA A 253 1.48 -5.89 3.57
C ALA A 253 1.16 -5.57 2.08
N CYS A 254 -0.13 -5.49 1.73
CA CYS A 254 -0.60 -5.05 0.41
C CYS A 254 -0.72 -3.51 0.32
N VAL A 255 -0.86 -2.80 1.44
CA VAL A 255 -1.37 -1.41 1.48
C VAL A 255 -0.40 -0.36 0.92
N GLN A 256 0.92 -0.56 0.97
CA GLN A 256 1.86 0.51 0.62
C GLN A 256 2.48 0.45 -0.79
N ALA A 257 2.36 -0.67 -1.52
CA ALA A 257 2.65 -0.67 -2.96
C ALA A 257 1.55 0.04 -3.78
N GLN A 258 0.42 0.36 -3.15
CA GLN A 258 -0.74 1.01 -3.77
C GLN A 258 -0.83 2.52 -3.47
N GLN A 259 0.05 3.06 -2.63
CA GLN A 259 -0.02 4.47 -2.22
C GLN A 259 0.78 5.42 -3.11
N ASP A 260 1.99 5.06 -3.57
CA ASP A 260 2.80 5.99 -4.37
C ASP A 260 2.32 6.18 -5.82
N ILE A 261 1.61 5.20 -6.39
CA ILE A 261 0.92 5.37 -7.68
C ILE A 261 -0.30 6.29 -7.53
N VAL A 262 -0.74 6.58 -6.30
CA VAL A 262 -1.98 7.30 -6.01
C VAL A 262 -1.76 8.60 -5.20
N THR A 263 -0.56 8.89 -4.69
CA THR A 263 -0.26 10.19 -4.05
C THR A 263 0.75 11.04 -4.80
N HIS A 264 1.70 10.44 -5.53
CA HIS A 264 2.68 11.21 -6.32
C HIS A 264 2.17 11.62 -7.72
N THR A 265 1.25 10.84 -8.30
CA THR A 265 0.48 11.21 -9.51
C THR A 265 -0.64 12.21 -9.21
N PHE A 266 -1.19 12.21 -7.99
CA PHE A 266 -2.32 13.07 -7.62
C PHE A 266 -1.90 14.48 -7.15
N GLY A 267 -0.61 14.70 -6.90
CA GLY A 267 -0.10 15.96 -6.37
C GLY A 267 0.40 16.98 -7.40
N TRP A 268 0.98 16.55 -8.53
CA TRP A 268 1.75 17.45 -9.38
C TRP A 268 1.73 17.18 -10.91
N TYR A 269 0.95 16.20 -11.39
CA TYR A 269 0.77 15.96 -12.84
C TYR A 269 -0.72 15.90 -13.18
N GLN A 270 -1.26 16.99 -13.72
CA GLN A 270 -2.71 17.21 -13.93
C GLN A 270 -3.28 16.55 -15.22
N ASP A 271 -2.52 15.71 -15.93
CA ASP A 271 -2.88 15.23 -17.29
C ASP A 271 -3.15 13.73 -17.45
N VAL A 272 -3.29 12.96 -16.36
CA VAL A 272 -3.03 11.52 -16.48
C VAL A 272 -4.30 10.67 -16.43
N LEU A 273 -4.70 10.12 -17.59
CA LEU A 273 -5.21 8.76 -17.63
C LEU A 273 -4.05 7.84 -17.22
N VAL A 274 -4.01 7.42 -15.95
CA VAL A 274 -3.01 6.47 -15.46
C VAL A 274 -3.56 5.08 -15.64
N VAL A 275 -3.07 4.25 -16.56
CA VAL A 275 -3.39 2.81 -16.49
C VAL A 275 -2.31 2.14 -15.64
N ALA A 276 -2.66 1.77 -14.41
CA ALA A 276 -1.73 1.09 -13.52
C ALA A 276 -2.07 -0.40 -13.43
N ARG A 277 -1.02 -1.24 -13.39
CA ARG A 277 -1.11 -2.69 -13.28
C ARG A 277 -0.63 -3.09 -11.89
N LEU A 278 -1.52 -3.70 -11.09
CA LEU A 278 -1.20 -4.27 -9.79
C LEU A 278 -1.13 -5.78 -9.90
N SER A 279 -0.11 -6.43 -9.32
CA SER A 279 0.02 -7.88 -9.29
C SER A 279 -0.06 -8.43 -7.88
N ASN A 280 -0.84 -9.49 -7.65
CA ASN A 280 -0.83 -10.21 -6.38
C ASN A 280 0.38 -11.18 -6.37
N LEU A 281 1.25 -11.09 -5.36
CA LEU A 281 2.43 -11.96 -5.18
C LEU A 281 2.13 -13.11 -4.19
N GLU A 282 0.94 -13.68 -4.25
CA GLU A 282 0.66 -14.94 -3.57
C GLU A 282 1.31 -16.08 -4.36
N LYS A 283 2.45 -16.56 -3.86
CA LYS A 283 3.06 -17.83 -4.29
C LYS A 283 2.15 -18.99 -3.86
N SER A 284 1.08 -19.21 -4.61
CA SER A 284 0.36 -20.48 -4.65
C SER A 284 0.09 -20.78 -6.12
N SER A 285 0.85 -21.73 -6.66
CA SER A 285 0.59 -22.50 -7.88
C SER A 285 -0.23 -21.81 -8.99
N GLY A 286 0.46 -21.24 -9.98
CA GLY A 286 0.03 -21.32 -11.38
C GLY A 286 -0.37 -20.05 -12.14
N ASN A 287 -0.89 -18.97 -11.53
CA ASN A 287 -1.34 -17.80 -12.32
C ASN A 287 -1.18 -16.45 -11.59
N ILE A 288 -0.42 -15.52 -12.19
CA ILE A 288 -0.29 -14.14 -11.71
C ILE A 288 -1.56 -13.36 -12.07
N LYS A 289 -2.28 -12.84 -11.08
CA LYS A 289 -3.46 -11.98 -11.29
C LYS A 289 -3.04 -10.52 -11.44
N PHE A 290 -3.54 -9.86 -12.48
CA PHE A 290 -3.30 -8.44 -12.73
C PHE A 290 -4.59 -7.64 -12.54
N TYR A 291 -4.54 -6.62 -11.70
CA TYR A 291 -5.62 -5.66 -11.52
C TYR A 291 -5.25 -4.37 -12.23
N TYR A 292 -6.02 -4.02 -13.25
CA TYR A 292 -5.90 -2.74 -13.93
C TYR A 292 -6.71 -1.69 -13.20
N ILE A 293 -6.11 -0.52 -13.00
CA ILE A 293 -6.76 0.65 -12.40
C ILE A 293 -6.54 1.89 -13.24
N THR A 294 -7.49 2.84 -13.21
CA THR A 294 -7.29 4.12 -13.87
C THR A 294 -7.96 5.33 -13.24
N LEU A 295 -7.70 6.52 -13.78
CA LEU A 295 -8.32 7.79 -13.40
C LEU A 295 -8.80 8.52 -14.63
N LEU A 296 -10.00 9.06 -14.55
CA LEU A 296 -10.58 9.89 -15.60
C LEU A 296 -10.80 11.32 -15.10
N ARG A 297 -10.82 12.24 -16.06
CA ARG A 297 -11.08 13.65 -15.84
C ARG A 297 -12.06 14.13 -16.89
N ASP A 298 -12.88 15.11 -16.49
CA ASP A 298 -13.74 15.86 -17.39
C ASP A 298 -12.95 16.23 -18.67
N PRO A 299 -13.43 15.87 -19.88
CA PRO A 299 -12.65 16.00 -21.10
C PRO A 299 -12.19 17.42 -21.41
N VAL A 300 -13.03 18.43 -21.19
CA VAL A 300 -12.67 19.84 -21.41
C VAL A 300 -11.55 20.26 -20.46
N SER A 301 -11.74 20.01 -19.16
CA SER A 301 -10.73 20.30 -18.14
C SER A 301 -9.41 19.57 -18.36
N ARG A 302 -9.48 18.32 -18.85
CA ARG A 302 -8.32 17.49 -19.19
C ARG A 302 -7.59 18.04 -20.42
N TYR A 303 -8.33 18.39 -21.46
CA TYR A 303 -7.78 18.93 -22.71
C TYR A 303 -7.04 20.25 -22.48
N LEU A 304 -7.65 21.19 -21.75
CA LEU A 304 -7.02 22.47 -21.39
C LEU A 304 -5.79 22.30 -20.50
N SER A 305 -5.80 21.30 -19.62
CA SER A 305 -4.64 20.95 -18.78
C SER A 305 -3.46 20.45 -19.63
N GLU A 306 -3.75 19.55 -20.58
CA GLU A 306 -2.74 19.01 -21.49
C GLU A 306 -2.15 20.12 -22.38
N TRP A 307 -3.00 20.99 -22.95
CA TRP A 307 -2.55 22.16 -23.70
C TRP A 307 -1.57 23.02 -22.87
N ARG A 308 -1.92 23.37 -21.63
CA ARG A 308 -1.04 24.17 -20.76
C ARG A 308 0.28 23.46 -20.42
N HIS A 309 0.33 22.13 -20.45
CA HIS A 309 1.55 21.39 -20.24
C HIS A 309 2.42 21.37 -21.51
N VAL A 310 1.79 21.15 -22.67
CA VAL A 310 2.43 21.20 -23.98
C VAL A 310 3.01 22.59 -24.26
N GLN A 311 2.27 23.65 -23.94
CA GLN A 311 2.72 25.04 -24.01
C GLN A 311 4.00 25.29 -23.18
N ARG A 312 4.26 24.50 -22.13
CA ARG A 312 5.48 24.55 -21.30
C ARG A 312 6.59 23.58 -21.74
N GLY A 313 6.43 22.92 -22.89
CA GLY A 313 7.44 22.03 -23.48
C GLY A 313 7.20 20.53 -23.28
N ALA A 314 6.02 20.11 -22.79
CA ALA A 314 5.71 18.68 -22.76
C ALA A 314 5.39 18.14 -24.16
N THR A 315 5.94 16.97 -24.49
CA THR A 315 5.73 16.31 -25.80
C THR A 315 5.36 14.83 -25.66
N TRP A 316 5.82 14.18 -24.58
CA TRP A 316 5.77 12.71 -24.42
C TRP A 316 6.30 11.94 -25.64
N LYS A 317 7.20 12.54 -26.44
CA LYS A 317 7.72 12.00 -27.71
C LYS A 317 8.45 10.66 -27.61
N THR A 318 8.84 10.24 -26.40
CA THR A 318 9.45 8.93 -26.13
C THR A 318 8.42 7.82 -25.92
N SER A 319 7.13 8.12 -26.04
CA SER A 319 6.05 7.13 -25.96
C SER A 319 6.13 6.17 -27.14
N LEU A 320 6.09 4.87 -26.85
CA LEU A 320 6.28 3.83 -27.87
C LEU A 320 5.06 3.65 -28.78
N HIS A 321 3.85 3.93 -28.29
CA HIS A 321 2.60 3.70 -29.01
C HIS A 321 2.46 2.28 -29.57
N MET A 322 2.97 1.28 -28.85
CA MET A 322 3.03 -0.10 -29.32
C MET A 322 1.62 -0.68 -29.52
N CYS A 323 1.37 -1.21 -30.72
CA CYS A 323 0.14 -1.89 -31.10
C CYS A 323 0.49 -3.00 -32.09
N ASP A 324 -0.11 -4.19 -31.94
CA ASP A 324 0.20 -5.39 -32.73
C ASP A 324 1.71 -5.71 -32.84
N GLY A 325 2.45 -5.46 -31.76
CA GLY A 325 3.88 -5.77 -31.66
C GLY A 325 4.83 -4.78 -32.35
N ARG A 326 4.33 -3.68 -32.94
CA ARG A 326 5.15 -2.64 -33.58
C ARG A 326 4.83 -1.23 -33.10
N THR A 327 5.70 -0.28 -33.39
CA THR A 327 5.47 1.16 -33.20
C THR A 327 4.89 1.76 -34.49
N PRO A 328 4.06 2.82 -34.41
CA PRO A 328 3.54 3.49 -35.60
C PRO A 328 4.64 4.21 -36.38
N THR A 329 4.47 4.37 -37.69
CA THR A 329 5.38 5.18 -38.51
C THR A 329 5.04 6.67 -38.42
N PRO A 330 5.96 7.59 -38.80
CA PRO A 330 5.66 9.02 -38.85
C PRO A 330 4.48 9.39 -39.77
N GLU A 331 4.19 8.57 -40.79
CA GLU A 331 3.03 8.74 -41.67
C GLU A 331 1.71 8.34 -40.97
N GLU A 332 1.75 7.29 -40.13
CA GLU A 332 0.58 6.86 -39.35
C GLU A 332 0.30 7.78 -38.16
N LEU A 333 1.35 8.43 -37.62
CA LEU A 333 1.25 9.36 -36.48
C LEU A 333 2.17 10.58 -36.69
N PRO A 334 1.70 11.59 -37.46
CA PRO A 334 2.44 12.83 -37.68
C PRO A 334 2.60 13.70 -36.42
N SER A 335 3.62 14.56 -36.39
CA SER A 335 3.93 15.49 -35.27
C SER A 335 3.29 16.87 -35.47
N CYS A 336 2.66 17.44 -34.43
CA CYS A 336 1.98 18.77 -34.48
C CYS A 336 2.91 19.95 -34.43
N TYR A 337 4.20 19.68 -34.30
CA TYR A 337 5.24 20.68 -34.16
C TYR A 337 6.48 20.25 -34.91
N GLU A 338 7.24 21.24 -35.34
CA GLU A 338 8.57 21.09 -35.90
C GLU A 338 9.62 21.27 -34.79
N GLY A 339 10.77 20.60 -34.90
CA GLY A 339 11.86 20.74 -33.93
C GLY A 339 11.70 19.90 -32.66
N THR A 340 12.06 20.46 -31.51
CA THR A 340 12.25 19.70 -30.26
C THR A 340 10.99 19.51 -29.43
N ASP A 341 10.09 20.50 -29.44
CA ASP A 341 8.83 20.53 -28.69
C ASP A 341 7.83 21.54 -29.28
N TRP A 342 6.65 21.63 -28.65
CA TRP A 342 5.57 22.54 -29.02
C TRP A 342 5.39 23.67 -27.99
N SER A 343 6.50 24.13 -27.40
CA SER A 343 6.48 25.20 -26.41
C SER A 343 5.94 26.51 -26.99
N GLY A 344 5.18 27.25 -26.18
CA GLY A 344 4.58 28.51 -26.60
C GLY A 344 3.32 28.40 -27.47
N CYS A 345 2.88 27.20 -27.88
CA CYS A 345 1.68 27.06 -28.71
C CYS A 345 0.43 27.70 -28.09
N THR A 346 -0.35 28.36 -28.92
CA THR A 346 -1.65 28.92 -28.58
C THR A 346 -2.71 27.82 -28.48
N LEU A 347 -3.83 28.10 -27.82
CA LEU A 347 -4.94 27.14 -27.75
C LEU A 347 -5.51 26.86 -29.14
N GLN A 348 -5.55 27.86 -30.01
CA GLN A 348 -6.03 27.73 -31.38
C GLN A 348 -5.16 26.78 -32.20
N GLU A 349 -3.84 26.98 -32.21
CA GLU A 349 -2.90 26.06 -32.88
C GLU A 349 -2.99 24.63 -32.34
N PHE A 350 -3.24 24.49 -31.03
CA PHE A 350 -3.42 23.19 -30.39
C PHE A 350 -4.69 22.47 -30.87
N MET A 351 -5.80 23.20 -31.03
CA MET A 351 -7.08 22.68 -31.52
C MET A 351 -7.07 22.40 -33.03
N ASP A 352 -6.31 23.19 -33.80
CA ASP A 352 -6.30 23.11 -35.26
C ASP A 352 -5.47 21.95 -35.80
N CYS A 353 -4.58 21.36 -34.99
CA CYS A 353 -3.81 20.20 -35.40
C CYS A 353 -4.69 18.92 -35.47
N PRO A 354 -4.93 18.33 -36.66
CA PRO A 354 -5.86 17.21 -36.80
C PRO A 354 -5.33 15.89 -36.22
N TYR A 355 -4.01 15.75 -36.10
CA TYR A 355 -3.34 14.57 -35.54
C TYR A 355 -2.89 14.79 -34.08
N ASN A 356 -3.46 15.80 -33.39
CA ASN A 356 -3.20 16.04 -31.98
C ASN A 356 -3.68 14.86 -31.11
N LEU A 357 -2.74 14.19 -30.45
CA LEU A 357 -3.01 13.07 -29.54
C LEU A 357 -3.80 13.48 -28.28
N ALA A 358 -3.99 14.77 -28.01
CA ALA A 358 -4.90 15.22 -26.98
C ALA A 358 -6.37 14.93 -27.34
N ASN A 359 -6.73 14.86 -28.62
CA ASN A 359 -8.10 14.58 -29.06
C ASN A 359 -8.48 13.13 -28.68
N ASN A 360 -9.62 12.95 -28.01
CA ASN A 360 -10.17 11.65 -27.59
C ASN A 360 -9.14 10.74 -26.88
N ARG A 361 -8.29 11.34 -26.05
CA ARG A 361 -7.16 10.66 -25.41
C ARG A 361 -7.60 9.54 -24.49
N GLN A 362 -8.64 9.75 -23.68
CA GLN A 362 -9.08 8.76 -22.69
C GLN A 362 -9.65 7.51 -23.40
N VAL A 363 -10.48 7.70 -24.42
CA VAL A 363 -10.99 6.61 -25.26
C VAL A 363 -9.85 5.88 -25.96
N ARG A 364 -8.96 6.59 -26.66
CA ARG A 364 -7.86 5.97 -27.41
C ARG A 364 -6.95 5.13 -26.52
N MET A 365 -6.65 5.59 -25.31
CA MET A 365 -5.74 4.90 -24.40
C MET A 365 -6.40 3.77 -23.59
N LEU A 366 -7.73 3.74 -23.50
CA LEU A 366 -8.47 2.66 -22.83
C LEU A 366 -8.98 1.59 -23.79
N ALA A 367 -9.18 1.93 -25.05
CA ALA A 367 -9.62 0.99 -26.08
C ALA A 367 -8.50 0.03 -26.48
N ASP A 368 -8.90 -1.15 -26.95
CA ASP A 368 -8.04 -2.03 -27.71
C ASP A 368 -7.93 -1.51 -29.15
N LEU A 369 -6.77 -0.92 -29.48
CA LEU A 369 -6.52 -0.32 -30.79
C LEU A 369 -6.35 -1.36 -31.91
N SER A 370 -6.06 -2.63 -31.59
CA SER A 370 -5.95 -3.69 -32.60
C SER A 370 -7.26 -3.91 -33.35
N LEU A 371 -8.40 -3.67 -32.67
CA LEU A 371 -9.75 -3.79 -33.23
C LEU A 371 -10.01 -2.83 -34.40
N VAL A 372 -9.21 -1.76 -34.52
CA VAL A 372 -9.35 -0.72 -35.54
C VAL A 372 -8.11 -0.58 -36.42
N GLY A 373 -7.24 -1.60 -36.46
CA GLY A 373 -6.02 -1.55 -37.26
C GLY A 373 -4.98 -0.58 -36.71
N CYS A 374 -4.89 -0.46 -35.38
CA CYS A 374 -3.94 0.40 -34.68
C CYS A 374 -4.06 1.87 -35.11
N TYR A 375 -2.96 2.51 -35.52
CA TYR A 375 -2.92 3.92 -35.94
C TYR A 375 -3.18 4.11 -37.44
N ASN A 376 -3.49 3.03 -38.18
CA ASN A 376 -3.88 3.15 -39.58
C ASN A 376 -5.33 3.67 -39.69
N MET A 377 -5.46 4.97 -39.97
CA MET A 377 -6.76 5.64 -40.11
C MET A 377 -7.55 5.16 -41.33
N SER A 378 -6.90 4.59 -42.34
CA SER A 378 -7.53 4.10 -43.57
C SER A 378 -8.11 2.68 -43.46
N PHE A 379 -7.88 1.98 -42.32
CA PHE A 379 -8.31 0.59 -42.14
C PHE A 379 -9.84 0.44 -42.13
N ILE A 380 -10.55 1.36 -41.48
CA ILE A 380 -12.00 1.37 -41.37
C ILE A 380 -12.54 2.81 -41.39
N PRO A 381 -13.78 3.04 -41.87
CA PRO A 381 -14.39 4.37 -41.86
C PRO A 381 -14.43 4.99 -40.47
N GLU A 382 -14.20 6.30 -40.39
CA GLU A 382 -14.07 7.05 -39.13
C GLU A 382 -15.25 6.84 -38.18
N ASN A 383 -16.49 6.91 -38.67
CA ASN A 383 -17.69 6.70 -37.84
C ASN A 383 -17.72 5.31 -37.19
N LYS A 384 -17.32 4.27 -37.95
CA LYS A 384 -17.26 2.89 -37.45
C LYS A 384 -16.09 2.71 -36.49
N ARG A 385 -14.95 3.36 -36.77
CA ARG A 385 -13.77 3.41 -35.89
C ARG A 385 -14.12 4.00 -34.54
N ALA A 386 -14.77 5.16 -34.54
CA ALA A 386 -15.21 5.86 -33.35
C ALA A 386 -16.11 4.99 -32.46
N GLN A 387 -17.11 4.32 -33.05
CA GLN A 387 -18.00 3.41 -32.33
C GLN A 387 -17.25 2.23 -31.69
N ILE A 388 -16.36 1.56 -32.44
CA ILE A 388 -15.58 0.43 -31.92
C ILE A 388 -14.67 0.87 -30.76
N LEU A 389 -13.99 2.01 -30.91
CA LEU A 389 -13.12 2.54 -29.87
C LEU A 389 -13.90 2.88 -28.60
N LEU A 390 -15.04 3.56 -28.73
CA LEU A 390 -15.86 3.93 -27.58
C LEU A 390 -16.38 2.70 -26.82
N GLU A 391 -16.92 1.71 -27.53
CA GLU A 391 -17.43 0.48 -26.91
C GLU A 391 -16.30 -0.35 -26.27
N SER A 392 -15.13 -0.43 -26.92
CA SER A 392 -13.94 -1.06 -26.36
C SER A 392 -13.48 -0.37 -25.08
N ALA A 393 -13.40 0.97 -25.08
CA ALA A 393 -13.01 1.75 -23.92
C ALA A 393 -13.99 1.60 -22.75
N LYS A 394 -15.32 1.65 -23.01
CA LYS A 394 -16.36 1.43 -21.98
C LYS A 394 -16.24 0.03 -21.38
N LYS A 395 -16.08 -1.00 -22.22
CA LYS A 395 -15.90 -2.39 -21.78
C LYS A 395 -14.65 -2.54 -20.91
N ASN A 396 -13.50 -2.08 -21.39
CA ASN A 396 -12.24 -2.19 -20.67
C ASN A 396 -12.31 -1.44 -19.33
N LEU A 397 -12.85 -0.22 -19.31
CA LEU A 397 -13.02 0.58 -18.10
C LEU A 397 -13.96 -0.10 -17.09
N LYS A 398 -15.05 -0.70 -17.56
CA LYS A 398 -15.98 -1.47 -16.72
C LYS A 398 -15.31 -2.69 -16.11
N ASP A 399 -14.50 -3.40 -16.90
CA ASP A 399 -13.85 -4.64 -16.48
C ASP A 399 -12.59 -4.41 -15.61
N MET A 400 -12.07 -3.17 -15.57
CA MET A 400 -11.03 -2.79 -14.63
C MET A 400 -11.48 -2.98 -13.17
N ALA A 401 -10.52 -3.39 -12.33
CA ALA A 401 -10.76 -3.60 -10.91
C ALA A 401 -11.25 -2.32 -10.23
N PHE A 402 -10.70 -1.18 -10.62
CA PHE A 402 -11.09 0.12 -10.08
C PHE A 402 -10.82 1.25 -11.09
N PHE A 403 -11.67 2.26 -11.10
CA PHE A 403 -11.30 3.55 -11.67
C PHE A 403 -11.84 4.69 -10.79
N GLY A 404 -11.14 5.83 -10.83
CA GLY A 404 -11.46 7.03 -10.09
C GLY A 404 -11.78 8.21 -10.99
N LEU A 405 -12.47 9.20 -10.44
CA LEU A 405 -12.72 10.48 -11.09
C LEU A 405 -12.01 11.60 -10.33
N THR A 406 -11.31 12.45 -11.07
CA THR A 406 -10.52 13.57 -10.52
C THR A 406 -11.37 14.62 -9.82
N GLU A 407 -12.63 14.78 -10.23
CA GLU A 407 -13.62 15.68 -9.61
C GLU A 407 -14.14 15.18 -8.24
N PHE A 408 -13.97 13.89 -7.96
CA PHE A 408 -14.55 13.24 -6.78
C PHE A 408 -13.50 12.54 -5.92
N GLN A 409 -12.43 13.26 -5.54
CA GLN A 409 -11.26 12.69 -4.85
C GLN A 409 -11.62 11.87 -3.60
N ARG A 410 -12.56 12.35 -2.78
CA ARG A 410 -13.03 11.63 -1.57
C ARG A 410 -13.79 10.34 -1.89
N LYS A 411 -14.64 10.36 -2.92
CA LYS A 411 -15.37 9.15 -3.36
C LYS A 411 -14.41 8.16 -4.03
N THR A 412 -13.43 8.67 -4.78
CA THR A 412 -12.34 7.90 -5.40
C THR A 412 -11.53 7.18 -4.32
N GLN A 413 -11.11 7.90 -3.28
CA GLN A 413 -10.46 7.31 -2.11
C GLN A 413 -11.34 6.22 -1.49
N TYR A 414 -12.61 6.54 -1.20
CA TYR A 414 -13.54 5.59 -0.59
C TYR A 414 -13.65 4.30 -1.39
N LEU A 415 -13.94 4.39 -2.69
CA LEU A 415 -14.12 3.21 -3.53
C LEU A 415 -12.84 2.39 -3.66
N PHE A 416 -11.67 3.03 -3.81
CA PHE A 416 -10.40 2.33 -3.89
C PHE A 416 -10.12 1.50 -2.63
N GLU A 417 -10.31 2.12 -1.45
CA GLU A 417 -10.15 1.47 -0.16
C GLU A 417 -11.03 0.22 -0.04
N ARG A 418 -12.28 0.26 -0.55
CA ARG A 418 -13.22 -0.87 -0.43
C ARG A 418 -13.05 -1.91 -1.53
N THR A 419 -12.55 -1.54 -2.70
CA THR A 419 -12.26 -2.48 -3.78
C THR A 419 -11.10 -3.40 -3.39
N PHE A 420 -10.04 -2.83 -2.80
CA PHE A 420 -8.83 -3.59 -2.46
C PHE A 420 -8.70 -3.91 -0.97
N ASN A 421 -9.68 -3.51 -0.15
CA ASN A 421 -9.67 -3.64 1.31
C ASN A 421 -8.42 -3.01 1.96
N LEU A 422 -8.13 -1.76 1.58
CA LEU A 422 -6.98 -0.97 2.03
C LEU A 422 -7.46 0.33 2.69
N LYS A 423 -6.55 1.05 3.33
CA LYS A 423 -6.83 2.38 3.87
C LYS A 423 -5.73 3.37 3.51
N PHE A 424 -6.12 4.57 3.07
CA PHE A 424 -5.17 5.64 2.86
C PHE A 424 -4.73 6.25 4.20
N ILE A 425 -3.42 6.47 4.36
CA ILE A 425 -2.87 7.09 5.57
C ILE A 425 -3.36 8.53 5.71
N ARG A 426 -3.44 9.24 4.57
CA ARG A 426 -3.97 10.60 4.52
C ARG A 426 -5.26 10.63 3.70
N PRO A 427 -6.27 11.38 4.17
CA PRO A 427 -7.44 11.66 3.35
C PRO A 427 -7.07 12.43 2.09
N PHE A 428 -7.74 12.14 0.97
CA PHE A 428 -7.56 12.93 -0.25
C PHE A 428 -8.16 14.32 -0.06
N MET A 429 -7.52 15.34 -0.62
CA MET A 429 -8.03 16.71 -0.61
C MET A 429 -8.52 17.06 -2.01
N GLN A 430 -9.67 17.70 -2.10
CA GLN A 430 -10.20 18.18 -3.37
C GLN A 430 -9.56 19.54 -3.68
N TYR A 431 -8.83 19.62 -4.79
CA TYR A 431 -8.25 20.86 -5.29
C TYR A 431 -8.92 21.23 -6.61
N ASN A 432 -9.91 22.12 -6.56
CA ASN A 432 -10.65 22.56 -7.75
C ASN A 432 -9.96 23.73 -8.47
N SER A 433 -9.10 24.47 -7.77
CA SER A 433 -8.20 25.50 -8.32
C SER A 433 -7.05 24.84 -9.08
N THR A 434 -7.37 24.24 -10.22
CA THR A 434 -6.38 23.64 -11.14
C THR A 434 -5.90 24.68 -12.15
N ARG A 435 -4.75 24.44 -12.79
CA ARG A 435 -4.24 25.33 -13.85
C ARG A 435 -5.20 25.44 -15.04
N ALA A 436 -6.07 24.44 -15.22
CA ALA A 436 -7.17 24.48 -16.19
C ALA A 436 -8.35 25.36 -15.72
N GLY A 437 -8.66 25.38 -14.42
CA GLY A 437 -9.73 26.22 -13.86
C GLY A 437 -9.39 27.71 -13.80
N GLY A 438 -8.13 28.10 -14.06
CA GLY A 438 -7.71 29.49 -14.20
C GLY A 438 -7.63 29.98 -15.65
N VAL A 439 -8.05 29.18 -16.64
CA VAL A 439 -8.15 29.60 -18.03
C VAL A 439 -9.59 30.09 -18.25
N GLU A 440 -9.75 31.39 -18.44
CA GLU A 440 -11.02 31.94 -18.93
C GLU A 440 -11.11 31.62 -20.43
N VAL A 441 -12.10 30.81 -20.79
CA VAL A 441 -12.36 30.35 -22.17
C VAL A 441 -13.81 30.68 -22.48
N ASP A 442 -14.08 31.22 -23.67
CA ASP A 442 -15.44 31.52 -24.12
C ASP A 442 -16.23 30.24 -24.42
N ASN A 443 -17.55 30.36 -24.43
CA ASN A 443 -18.44 29.20 -24.63
C ASN A 443 -18.30 28.55 -26.00
N ASP A 444 -17.92 29.29 -27.05
CA ASP A 444 -17.77 28.74 -28.39
C ASP A 444 -16.50 27.89 -28.48
N THR A 445 -15.41 28.33 -27.86
CA THR A 445 -14.20 27.53 -27.70
C THR A 445 -14.45 26.28 -26.84
N ILE A 446 -15.26 26.35 -25.78
CA ILE A 446 -15.64 25.16 -24.99
C ILE A 446 -16.36 24.13 -25.86
N ARG A 447 -17.37 24.56 -26.64
CA ARG A 447 -18.09 23.67 -27.58
C ARG A 447 -17.15 23.04 -28.59
N ARG A 448 -16.19 23.82 -29.11
CA ARG A 448 -15.20 23.29 -30.03
C ARG A 448 -14.32 22.20 -29.39
N ILE A 449 -13.93 22.38 -28.14
CA ILE A 449 -13.18 21.36 -27.39
C ILE A 449 -14.04 20.11 -27.15
N GLU A 450 -15.32 20.28 -26.83
CA GLU A 450 -16.28 19.17 -26.70
C GLU A 450 -16.40 18.38 -28.00
N GLU A 451 -16.51 19.05 -29.15
CA GLU A 451 -16.54 18.39 -30.48
C GLU A 451 -15.26 17.60 -30.76
N LEU A 452 -14.09 18.18 -30.51
CA LEU A 452 -12.79 17.49 -30.68
C LEU A 452 -12.62 16.28 -29.74
N ASN A 453 -13.38 16.24 -28.65
CA ASN A 453 -13.34 15.22 -27.63
C ASN A 453 -14.68 14.48 -27.45
N ASP A 454 -15.53 14.41 -28.49
CA ASP A 454 -16.88 13.83 -28.39
C ASP A 454 -16.89 12.39 -27.82
N LEU A 455 -15.93 11.54 -28.24
CA LEU A 455 -15.84 10.18 -27.69
C LEU A 455 -15.45 10.20 -26.21
N ASP A 456 -14.53 11.08 -25.83
CA ASP A 456 -14.15 11.28 -24.44
C ASP A 456 -15.33 11.82 -23.60
N MET A 457 -16.18 12.69 -24.17
CA MET A 457 -17.42 13.18 -23.52
C MET A 457 -18.36 12.01 -23.24
N GLN A 458 -18.65 11.19 -24.26
CA GLN A 458 -19.53 10.02 -24.11
C GLN A 458 -18.95 8.96 -23.15
N LEU A 459 -17.63 8.75 -23.17
CA LEU A 459 -16.96 7.85 -22.23
C LEU A 459 -17.04 8.40 -20.80
N TYR A 460 -16.83 9.71 -20.62
CA TYR A 460 -16.83 10.34 -19.31
C TYR A 460 -18.22 10.32 -18.66
N ASP A 461 -19.28 10.58 -19.42
CA ASP A 461 -20.65 10.47 -18.93
C ASP A 461 -20.98 9.05 -18.47
N TYR A 462 -20.62 8.05 -19.29
CA TYR A 462 -20.75 6.65 -18.91
C TYR A 462 -19.94 6.32 -17.64
N ALA A 463 -18.70 6.77 -17.57
CA ALA A 463 -17.82 6.53 -16.43
C ALA A 463 -18.36 7.19 -15.14
N LYS A 464 -18.93 8.40 -15.25
CA LYS A 464 -19.52 9.15 -14.15
C LYS A 464 -20.73 8.46 -13.57
N ASP A 465 -21.65 7.99 -14.40
CA ASP A 465 -22.80 7.21 -13.96
C ASP A 465 -22.35 5.89 -13.29
N LEU A 466 -21.52 5.09 -13.96
CA LEU A 466 -21.02 3.83 -13.42
C LEU A 466 -20.26 4.01 -12.09
N PHE A 467 -19.46 5.07 -11.97
CA PHE A 467 -18.74 5.40 -10.74
C PHE A 467 -19.70 5.72 -9.59
N GLN A 468 -20.75 6.51 -9.85
CA GLN A 468 -21.76 6.84 -8.85
C GLN A 468 -22.53 5.60 -8.40
N GLN A 469 -22.92 4.73 -9.33
CA GLN A 469 -23.58 3.46 -9.02
C GLN A 469 -22.69 2.57 -8.13
N ARG A 470 -21.40 2.39 -8.49
CA ARG A 470 -20.42 1.64 -7.69
C ARG A 470 -20.30 2.21 -6.28
N TYR A 471 -20.23 3.54 -6.16
CA TYR A 471 -20.13 4.24 -4.87
C TYR A 471 -21.38 3.98 -4.01
N GLN A 472 -22.58 4.17 -4.57
CA GLN A 472 -23.83 3.97 -3.86
C GLN A 472 -24.00 2.52 -3.40
N TYR A 473 -23.75 1.56 -4.29
CA TYR A 473 -23.83 0.13 -3.99
C TYR A 473 -22.93 -0.26 -2.82
N LYS A 474 -21.66 0.15 -2.84
CA LYS A 474 -20.72 -0.14 -1.74
C LYS A 474 -21.14 0.52 -0.42
N ARG A 475 -21.70 1.74 -0.45
CA ARG A 475 -22.23 2.41 0.75
C ARG A 475 -23.46 1.71 1.32
N GLN A 476 -24.33 1.17 0.47
CA GLN A 476 -25.52 0.42 0.91
C GLN A 476 -25.12 -0.89 1.58
N LEU A 477 -24.17 -1.63 1.00
CA LEU A 477 -23.61 -2.85 1.60
C LEU A 477 -23.00 -2.58 2.99
N GLU A 478 -22.15 -1.56 3.11
CA GLU A 478 -21.52 -1.19 4.39
C GLU A 478 -22.57 -0.84 5.47
N ARG A 479 -23.65 -0.15 5.09
CA ARG A 479 -24.77 0.15 6.00
C ARG A 479 -25.53 -1.11 6.42
N MET A 480 -25.72 -2.06 5.51
CA MET A 480 -26.38 -3.33 5.80
C MET A 480 -25.54 -4.18 6.77
N GLU A 481 -24.24 -4.29 6.52
CA GLU A 481 -23.29 -4.98 7.42
C GLU A 481 -23.28 -4.38 8.82
N GLN A 482 -23.29 -3.05 8.93
CA GLN A 482 -23.34 -2.37 10.23
C GLN A 482 -24.66 -2.64 10.96
N ARG A 483 -25.79 -2.69 10.25
CA ARG A 483 -27.10 -3.03 10.85
C ARG A 483 -27.11 -4.45 11.42
N ILE A 484 -26.50 -5.41 10.70
CA ILE A 484 -26.39 -6.80 11.15
C ILE A 484 -25.53 -6.85 12.43
N LYS A 485 -24.34 -6.23 12.43
CA LYS A 485 -23.46 -6.17 13.62
C LYS A 485 -24.15 -5.54 14.82
N ASN A 486 -24.81 -4.39 14.63
CA ASN A 486 -25.54 -3.73 15.71
C ASN A 486 -26.69 -4.59 16.25
N ARG A 487 -27.33 -5.42 15.41
CA ARG A 487 -28.38 -6.36 15.85
C ARG A 487 -27.78 -7.50 16.67
N GLU A 488 -26.65 -8.05 16.25
CA GLU A 488 -25.91 -9.09 16.99
C GLU A 488 -25.42 -8.57 18.35
N GLU A 489 -24.85 -7.37 18.40
CA GLU A 489 -24.40 -6.73 19.64
C GLU A 489 -25.56 -6.50 20.62
N ARG A 490 -26.74 -6.07 20.14
CA ARG A 490 -27.93 -5.92 20.98
C ARG A 490 -28.42 -7.25 21.54
N LEU A 491 -28.35 -8.33 20.75
CA LEU A 491 -28.72 -9.67 21.22
C LEU A 491 -27.75 -10.16 22.30
N LEU A 492 -26.45 -9.90 22.15
CA LEU A 492 -25.42 -10.20 23.14
C LEU A 492 -25.61 -9.40 24.45
N HIS A 493 -25.92 -8.10 24.34
CA HIS A 493 -26.16 -7.26 25.52
C HIS A 493 -27.39 -7.72 26.31
N ARG A 494 -28.48 -8.06 25.61
CA ARG A 494 -29.70 -8.58 26.23
C ARG A 494 -29.49 -9.95 26.91
N SER A 495 -28.57 -10.78 26.40
CA SER A 495 -28.17 -12.01 27.10
C SER A 495 -27.34 -11.77 28.36
N ASN A 496 -26.59 -10.66 28.43
CA ASN A 496 -25.76 -10.32 29.58
C ASN A 496 -26.54 -9.59 30.70
N GLU A 497 -27.57 -8.80 30.36
CA GLU A 497 -28.45 -8.15 31.36
C GLU A 497 -29.42 -9.12 32.06
N ALA A 498 -29.58 -10.35 31.56
CA ALA A 498 -30.43 -11.37 32.16
C ALA A 498 -29.77 -12.14 33.32
N LEU A 499 -28.55 -11.76 33.74
CA LEU A 499 -27.86 -12.33 34.91
C LEU A 499 -28.14 -11.48 36.16
N PRO A 500 -28.67 -12.05 37.28
CA PRO A 500 -29.01 -11.27 38.47
C PRO A 500 -27.77 -10.70 39.15
N LYS A 501 -27.83 -9.43 39.58
CA LYS A 501 -26.85 -8.81 40.48
C LYS A 501 -27.19 -9.22 41.92
N GLU A 502 -26.33 -9.98 42.58
CA GLU A 502 -26.39 -10.16 44.03
C GLU A 502 -25.60 -9.07 44.76
N GLU A 503 -26.20 -8.61 45.85
CA GLU A 503 -25.82 -7.47 46.68
C GLU A 503 -24.50 -7.69 47.41
N THR A 504 -23.78 -6.59 47.56
CA THR A 504 -22.55 -6.46 48.33
C THR A 504 -22.85 -6.47 49.83
N ASP A 505 -22.22 -7.38 50.59
CA ASP A 505 -21.99 -7.15 52.01
C ASP A 505 -20.62 -7.69 52.46
N GLU A 506 -20.02 -6.96 53.39
CA GLU A 506 -18.65 -7.07 53.88
C GLU A 506 -18.36 -8.39 54.61
N GLN A 507 -17.18 -8.99 54.35
CA GLN A 507 -16.14 -9.32 55.36
C GLN A 507 -15.07 -10.26 54.78
N GLY A 508 -13.82 -9.95 55.10
CA GLY A 508 -12.65 -10.65 54.59
C GLY A 508 -12.65 -12.16 54.87
N ARG A 509 -12.68 -12.94 53.79
CA ARG A 509 -12.15 -14.30 53.71
C ARG A 509 -11.62 -14.54 52.30
N LEU A 510 -10.37 -14.98 52.21
CA LEU A 510 -9.80 -15.53 50.97
C LEU A 510 -10.75 -16.64 50.45
N PRO A 511 -11.14 -16.67 49.16
CA PRO A 511 -12.08 -17.67 48.68
C PRO A 511 -11.39 -19.05 48.65
N THR A 512 -11.99 -20.02 49.33
CA THR A 512 -11.64 -21.44 49.23
C THR A 512 -12.02 -22.00 47.86
N GLU A 513 -11.36 -23.10 47.49
CA GLU A 513 -11.42 -23.83 46.21
C GLU A 513 -12.84 -24.08 45.68
N ASP A 514 -13.85 -24.14 46.56
CA ASP A 514 -15.26 -24.33 46.18
C ASP A 514 -15.91 -23.10 45.52
N TYR A 515 -15.43 -21.87 45.78
CA TYR A 515 -15.92 -20.67 45.08
C TYR A 515 -15.47 -20.66 43.61
N MET A 516 -14.29 -21.23 43.32
CA MET A 516 -13.81 -21.42 41.95
C MET A 516 -14.60 -22.52 41.23
N SER A 517 -15.00 -23.58 41.93
CA SER A 517 -15.88 -24.63 41.37
C SER A 517 -17.28 -24.10 41.03
N HIS A 518 -17.88 -23.24 41.85
CA HIS A 518 -19.21 -22.67 41.57
C HIS A 518 -19.21 -21.65 40.41
N ILE A 519 -18.11 -20.91 40.22
CA ILE A 519 -17.91 -20.06 39.04
C ILE A 519 -17.74 -20.91 37.77
N ILE A 520 -17.04 -22.04 37.87
CA ILE A 520 -16.85 -22.98 36.76
C ILE A 520 -18.17 -23.67 36.38
N GLU A 521 -19.01 -24.05 37.36
CA GLU A 521 -20.34 -24.63 37.11
C GLU A 521 -21.32 -23.64 36.45
N LYS A 522 -21.32 -22.35 36.83
CA LYS A 522 -22.17 -21.33 36.18
C LYS A 522 -21.74 -21.01 34.73
N TRP A 523 -20.45 -21.15 34.39
CA TRP A 523 -19.95 -21.03 33.01
C TRP A 523 -20.18 -22.30 32.16
N ALA A 524 -20.66 -23.39 32.79
CA ALA A 524 -20.88 -24.69 32.18
C ALA A 524 -22.35 -25.13 32.21
N SER A 525 -23.30 -24.28 31.79
CA SER A 525 -24.68 -24.76 31.52
C SER A 525 -24.82 -25.30 30.08
N CYS A 526 -24.56 -26.60 29.93
CA CYS A 526 -25.03 -27.39 28.78
C CYS A 526 -26.41 -27.98 29.09
N ILE A 527 -27.36 -27.90 28.17
CA ILE A 527 -28.66 -28.59 28.27
C ILE A 527 -28.48 -30.00 27.73
N THR A 528 -29.04 -30.98 28.44
CA THR A 528 -29.19 -32.36 27.96
C THR A 528 -30.46 -32.51 27.12
N VAL A 529 -30.33 -32.96 25.87
CA VAL A 529 -31.45 -33.29 24.98
C VAL A 529 -31.33 -34.75 24.54
N GLU A 530 -32.38 -35.53 24.75
CA GLU A 530 -32.47 -36.90 24.24
C GLU A 530 -33.16 -36.94 22.88
N LEU A 531 -32.48 -37.51 21.89
CA LEU A 531 -33.07 -37.86 20.60
C LEU A 531 -32.60 -39.27 20.25
N GLY A 532 -33.54 -40.17 19.95
CA GLY A 532 -33.23 -41.54 19.54
C GLY A 532 -32.63 -42.43 20.64
N GLY A 533 -32.74 -42.05 21.92
CA GLY A 533 -32.20 -42.82 23.05
C GLY A 533 -30.76 -42.48 23.43
N VAL A 534 -30.18 -41.39 22.90
CA VAL A 534 -28.87 -40.87 23.29
C VAL A 534 -29.00 -39.46 23.86
N VAL A 535 -28.36 -39.22 25.00
CA VAL A 535 -28.39 -37.98 25.78
C VAL A 535 -27.27 -37.04 25.32
N TRP A 536 -27.61 -35.91 24.70
CA TRP A 536 -26.65 -34.94 24.18
C TRP A 536 -26.53 -33.72 25.09
N LYS A 537 -25.33 -33.34 25.56
CA LYS A 537 -25.08 -32.07 26.28
C LYS A 537 -24.67 -30.95 25.31
N VAL A 538 -25.55 -29.98 25.07
CA VAL A 538 -25.32 -28.89 24.11
C VAL A 538 -25.25 -27.54 24.81
N ARG A 539 -24.26 -26.71 24.43
CA ARG A 539 -24.10 -25.32 24.91
C ARG A 539 -25.22 -24.42 24.37
N LYS A 540 -25.93 -23.72 25.26
CA LYS A 540 -27.16 -22.94 24.98
C LYS A 540 -27.05 -21.92 23.83
N GLN A 541 -25.85 -21.39 23.56
CA GLN A 541 -25.60 -20.40 22.50
C GLN A 541 -25.59 -20.97 21.07
N LEU A 542 -25.23 -22.25 20.89
CA LEU A 542 -25.13 -22.89 19.58
C LEU A 542 -26.47 -23.41 19.05
N TRP A 543 -27.45 -23.60 19.94
CA TRP A 543 -28.75 -24.15 19.55
C TRP A 543 -29.66 -23.11 18.86
N TRP A 544 -29.50 -21.82 19.14
CA TRP A 544 -30.26 -20.75 18.49
C TRP A 544 -29.79 -20.41 17.06
N GLN A 545 -28.55 -20.75 16.69
CA GLN A 545 -28.04 -20.51 15.33
C GLN A 545 -28.51 -21.56 14.32
N LEU A 546 -28.89 -22.76 14.77
CA LEU A 546 -29.35 -23.85 13.88
C LEU A 546 -30.84 -23.76 13.52
N LEU A 547 -31.65 -23.00 14.27
CA LEU A 547 -33.11 -22.91 14.06
C LEU A 547 -33.58 -21.56 13.48
N GLY A 548 -32.66 -20.63 13.18
CA GLY A 548 -32.99 -19.25 12.80
C GLY A 548 -33.12 -18.94 11.31
N SER A 549 -33.15 -19.94 10.41
CA SER A 549 -33.30 -19.72 8.95
C SER A 549 -34.50 -20.44 8.34
N SER A 550 -35.69 -20.01 8.75
CA SER A 550 -36.94 -20.09 7.98
C SER A 550 -37.66 -18.77 8.28
N GLU A 551 -38.19 -17.97 7.35
CA GLU A 551 -39.05 -18.22 6.20
C GLU A 551 -38.87 -17.03 5.21
N SER A 552 -39.10 -17.10 3.89
CA SER A 552 -40.30 -17.62 3.22
C SER A 552 -40.10 -17.72 1.68
N HIS A 553 -40.56 -18.85 1.12
CA HIS A 553 -41.37 -19.08 -0.09
C HIS A 553 -41.08 -18.27 -1.39
N THR A 554 -40.96 -18.85 -2.60
CA THR A 554 -41.83 -19.85 -3.26
C THR A 554 -41.20 -20.35 -4.59
N ALA A 555 -41.22 -21.67 -4.83
CA ALA A 555 -41.34 -22.40 -6.13
C ALA A 555 -40.85 -23.86 -5.89
N ALA A 556 -41.66 -24.78 -5.37
CA ALA A 556 -42.71 -25.56 -6.05
C ALA A 556 -42.20 -26.39 -7.24
N GLN A 557 -42.11 -27.72 -7.03
CA GLN A 557 -42.32 -28.87 -7.93
C GLN A 557 -41.44 -30.04 -7.43
N ILE A 558 -41.88 -31.24 -7.05
CA ILE A 558 -43.10 -32.02 -7.30
C ILE A 558 -43.27 -33.03 -6.13
N LEU A 559 -44.49 -33.15 -5.60
CA LEU A 559 -44.95 -34.24 -4.74
C LEU A 559 -45.14 -35.53 -5.55
N ARG A 560 -44.78 -36.70 -4.99
CA ARG A 560 -45.71 -37.83 -4.76
C ARG A 560 -45.05 -38.99 -3.96
N PRO A 561 -45.81 -39.67 -3.09
CA PRO A 561 -45.32 -40.79 -2.27
C PRO A 561 -45.79 -42.17 -2.76
N LEU A 562 -45.26 -43.21 -2.08
CA LEU A 562 -45.68 -44.62 -2.00
C LEU A 562 -45.25 -45.57 -3.14
N SER A 563 -44.40 -46.55 -2.79
CA SER A 563 -44.78 -47.96 -2.85
C SER A 563 -43.78 -48.85 -2.08
N ALA A 564 -44.34 -49.65 -1.18
CA ALA A 564 -43.69 -50.77 -0.53
C ALA A 564 -43.65 -52.02 -1.43
N SER A 565 -42.60 -52.82 -1.31
CA SER A 565 -42.57 -54.29 -1.51
C SER A 565 -41.18 -54.76 -1.06
N GLY A 566 -41.04 -55.47 0.06
CA GLY A 566 -41.00 -56.95 0.09
C GLY A 566 -39.58 -57.45 -0.26
N ALA A 567 -38.89 -58.30 0.49
CA ALA A 567 -39.26 -59.25 1.52
C ALA A 567 -37.99 -59.71 2.28
N ALA A 568 -38.20 -60.19 3.52
CA ALA A 568 -37.57 -61.34 4.22
C ALA A 568 -36.01 -61.43 4.28
N THR A 569 -35.34 -61.76 5.39
CA THR A 569 -35.60 -62.86 6.35
C THR A 569 -34.81 -62.67 7.68
N GLU A 570 -35.48 -63.07 8.78
CA GLU A 570 -35.02 -63.84 9.97
C GLU A 570 -33.56 -63.80 10.47
N ALA A 571 -33.31 -63.39 11.73
CA ALA A 571 -33.22 -64.23 12.96
C ALA A 571 -31.73 -64.38 13.39
N LEU A 572 -31.25 -64.32 14.64
CA LEU A 572 -31.68 -64.89 15.91
C LEU A 572 -30.99 -64.18 17.11
N TRP A 573 -31.76 -63.93 18.18
CA TRP A 573 -31.52 -64.26 19.60
C TRP A 573 -30.10 -64.17 20.25
N ARG A 574 -29.97 -63.32 21.29
CA ARG A 574 -29.91 -63.69 22.74
C ARG A 574 -29.42 -62.51 23.63
N LYS A 575 -30.27 -62.04 24.55
CA LYS A 575 -29.85 -61.53 25.89
C LYS A 575 -29.74 -62.74 26.84
N PRO A 576 -29.02 -62.67 27.97
CA PRO A 576 -29.66 -62.22 29.22
C PRO A 576 -28.76 -61.57 30.31
N LYS A 577 -29.42 -60.71 31.12
CA LYS A 577 -29.32 -60.57 32.60
C LYS A 577 -28.03 -59.96 33.20
N ALA A 578 -28.03 -59.21 34.31
CA ALA A 578 -29.07 -58.69 35.20
C ALA A 578 -28.47 -57.62 36.13
N VAL A 579 -29.34 -56.76 36.65
CA VAL A 579 -29.15 -55.78 37.74
C VAL A 579 -29.22 -56.48 39.11
N PRO A 580 -28.59 -55.94 40.17
CA PRO A 580 -29.35 -55.52 41.36
C PRO A 580 -28.96 -54.08 41.81
N LYS A 581 -29.87 -53.09 42.02
CA LYS A 581 -30.85 -52.88 43.13
C LYS A 581 -30.14 -52.82 44.50
N VAL A 582 -30.21 -51.78 45.36
CA VAL A 582 -31.36 -51.06 45.92
C VAL A 582 -30.87 -49.81 46.71
N GLU A 583 -31.72 -48.77 46.75
CA GLU A 583 -32.05 -47.72 47.75
C GLU A 583 -31.29 -47.70 49.10
N TRP A 584 -31.09 -46.57 49.81
CA TRP A 584 -32.07 -45.62 50.37
C TRP A 584 -31.45 -44.26 50.69
N LYS A 585 -32.32 -43.24 50.82
CA LYS A 585 -32.03 -41.87 51.30
C LYS A 585 -31.43 -41.86 52.72
N ASP A 586 -30.35 -41.11 52.90
CA ASP A 586 -30.31 -39.80 53.59
C ASP A 586 -29.08 -39.01 53.11
#